data_AF-A0A031JZM7-F1
#
_entry.id   AF-A0A031JZM7-F1
#
_cell.length_a   1.000
_cell.length_b   1.000
_cell.length_c   1.000
_cell.angle_alpha   90.00
_cell.angle_beta   90.00
_cell.angle_gamma   90.00
#
_symmetry.space_group_name_H-M   'P 1'
#
loop_
_entity.id
_entity.type
_entity.pdbx_description
1 polymer ?
#
loop_
_entity_poly.entity_id
_entity_poly.type
_entity_poly.pdbx_seq_one_letter_code
_entity_poly.pdbx_strand_id
1 'polypeptide(L)'
;MTMSPDLLLAILAMDSYNRGYESGIRGLEESGVIGDAELVTRSEIFGENREEDVYRTWQAAGFYAVAYEWQGRTIIAYRGSDDGRLKDIALGYPTALGIGSLGSFSTEFMK
;
A
#
# COMPACT_ATOMS: atom_id res chain seq x y z
N MET A 1 25.92 17.49 5.37
CA MET A 1 24.61 18.15 5.55
C MET A 1 23.66 17.10 6.08
N THR A 2 23.11 17.30 7.27
CA THR A 2 22.06 16.44 7.81
C THR A 2 20.72 16.93 7.25
N MET A 3 20.04 16.11 6.44
CA MET A 3 18.67 16.41 6.04
C MET A 3 17.75 16.42 7.26
N SER A 4 16.74 17.30 7.28
CA SER A 4 15.73 17.23 8.32
C SER A 4 14.86 15.98 8.12
N PRO A 5 14.39 15.33 9.20
CA PRO A 5 13.50 14.18 9.11
C PRO A 5 12.26 14.47 8.26
N ASP A 6 11.66 15.67 8.43
CA ASP A 6 10.45 16.05 7.70
C ASP A 6 10.71 16.20 6.19
N LEU A 7 11.87 16.74 5.81
CA LEU A 7 12.26 16.85 4.41
C LEU A 7 12.46 15.46 3.80
N LEU A 8 13.11 14.54 4.51
CA LEU A 8 13.28 13.16 4.05
C LEU A 8 11.91 12.49 3.86
N LEU A 9 11.04 12.55 4.87
CA LEU A 9 9.70 11.94 4.80
C LEU A 9 8.88 12.52 3.64
N ALA A 10 8.96 13.83 3.38
CA ALA A 10 8.31 14.45 2.23
C ALA A 10 8.87 13.93 0.90
N ILE A 11 10.19 13.76 0.79
CA ILE A 11 10.84 13.18 -0.39
C ILE A 11 10.38 11.74 -0.61
N LEU A 12 10.36 10.91 0.44
CA LEU A 12 9.91 9.51 0.35
C LEU A 12 8.43 9.42 -0.04
N ALA A 13 7.60 10.33 0.45
CA ALA A 13 6.21 10.43 0.01
C ALA A 13 6.11 10.74 -1.49
N MET A 14 6.89 11.72 -2.00
CA MET A 14 6.92 12.03 -3.44
C MET A 14 7.49 10.89 -4.29
N ASP A 15 8.44 10.14 -3.77
CA ASP A 15 9.03 9.00 -4.44
C ASP A 15 8.00 7.87 -4.65
N SER A 16 7.12 7.61 -3.68
CA SER A 16 6.02 6.63 -3.82
C SER A 16 5.04 6.94 -4.96
N TYR A 17 4.88 8.21 -5.35
CA TYR A 17 4.07 8.62 -6.51
C TYR A 17 4.77 8.39 -7.84
N ASN A 18 6.10 8.32 -7.83
CA ASN A 18 6.93 8.19 -9.03
C ASN A 18 7.43 6.76 -9.26
N ARG A 19 6.99 5.78 -8.46
CA ARG A 19 7.37 4.36 -8.59
C ARG A 19 6.17 3.46 -8.89
N GLY A 20 6.48 2.24 -9.32
CA GLY A 20 5.48 1.25 -9.70
C GLY A 20 4.71 1.61 -10.98
N TYR A 21 3.47 1.16 -11.04
CA TYR A 21 2.60 1.37 -12.19
C TYR A 21 2.22 2.85 -12.33
N GLU A 22 1.89 3.28 -13.55
CA GLU A 22 1.46 4.67 -13.84
C GLU A 22 2.40 5.75 -13.33
N SER A 23 3.69 5.42 -13.14
CA SER A 23 4.67 6.39 -12.66
C SER A 23 4.86 7.53 -13.66
N GLY A 24 4.93 8.76 -13.14
CA GLY A 24 5.26 9.95 -13.93
C GLY A 24 6.71 9.97 -14.41
N ILE A 25 7.59 9.21 -13.75
CA ILE A 25 9.01 9.09 -14.04
C ILE A 25 9.32 7.62 -14.41
N ARG A 26 10.01 7.41 -15.53
CA ARG A 26 10.47 6.10 -15.98
C ARG A 26 11.89 5.83 -15.50
N GLY A 27 12.23 4.56 -15.29
CA GLY A 27 13.59 4.14 -14.97
C GLY A 27 13.98 4.24 -13.49
N LEU A 28 13.01 4.37 -12.58
CA LEU A 28 13.26 4.14 -11.16
C LEU A 28 13.21 2.64 -10.88
N GLU A 29 14.35 2.06 -10.54
CA GLU A 29 14.48 0.64 -10.19
C GLU A 29 13.76 0.34 -8.88
N GLU A 30 13.19 -0.86 -8.70
CA GLU A 30 12.51 -1.27 -7.45
C GLU A 30 13.48 -1.64 -6.32
N SER A 31 14.65 -1.01 -6.32
CA SER A 31 15.73 -1.08 -5.34
C SER A 31 16.51 0.24 -5.35
N GLY A 32 17.29 0.50 -4.30
CA GLY A 32 18.18 1.66 -4.23
C GLY A 32 18.04 2.48 -2.96
N VAL A 33 18.64 3.68 -2.98
CA VAL A 33 18.79 4.53 -1.79
C VAL A 33 18.33 5.95 -2.09
N ILE A 34 17.63 6.58 -1.16
CA ILE A 34 17.20 7.97 -1.22
C ILE A 34 17.71 8.69 0.03
N GLY A 35 18.72 9.54 -0.17
CA GLY A 35 19.46 10.11 0.96
C GLY A 35 20.17 9.01 1.74
N ASP A 36 19.73 8.78 2.98
CA ASP A 36 20.22 7.70 3.86
C ASP A 36 19.17 6.58 4.05
N ALA A 37 18.04 6.64 3.34
CA ALA A 37 16.97 5.65 3.43
C ALA A 37 17.12 4.59 2.32
N GLU A 38 17.20 3.33 2.71
CA GLU A 38 17.36 2.20 1.78
C GLU A 38 15.99 1.61 1.46
N LEU A 39 15.68 1.40 0.17
CA LEU A 39 14.43 0.82 -0.27
C LEU A 39 14.40 -0.68 0.03
N VAL A 40 13.35 -1.13 0.71
CA VAL A 40 13.10 -2.54 0.97
C VAL A 40 12.32 -3.12 -0.20
N THR A 41 12.90 -4.09 -0.89
CA THR A 41 12.30 -4.66 -2.09
C THR A 41 11.04 -5.46 -1.73
N ARG A 42 10.07 -5.53 -2.65
CA ARG A 42 8.85 -6.34 -2.40
C ARG A 42 9.17 -7.83 -2.30
N SER A 43 10.18 -8.32 -3.01
CA SER A 43 10.66 -9.70 -2.89
C SER A 43 11.18 -10.00 -1.49
N GLU A 44 11.85 -9.06 -0.83
CA GLU A 44 12.25 -9.20 0.58
C GLU A 44 11.04 -9.28 1.53
N ILE A 45 9.96 -8.56 1.24
CA ILE A 45 8.76 -8.52 2.09
C ILE A 45 7.85 -9.74 1.89
N PHE A 46 7.58 -10.11 0.63
CA PHE A 46 6.57 -11.11 0.27
C PHE A 46 7.16 -12.43 -0.24
N GLY A 47 8.45 -12.46 -0.57
CA GLY A 47 9.13 -13.55 -1.27
C GLY A 47 8.94 -13.48 -2.79
N GLU A 48 9.95 -13.91 -3.54
CA GLU A 48 9.98 -13.89 -5.02
C GLU A 48 8.76 -14.57 -5.66
N ASN A 49 8.23 -15.64 -5.03
CA ASN A 49 7.09 -16.39 -5.55
C ASN A 49 5.74 -15.67 -5.41
N ARG A 50 5.66 -14.61 -4.60
CA ARG A 50 4.39 -13.93 -4.27
C ARG A 50 4.38 -12.45 -4.61
N GLU A 51 5.54 -11.84 -4.85
CA GLU A 51 5.64 -10.42 -5.15
C GLU A 51 4.72 -10.01 -6.31
N GLU A 52 4.75 -10.75 -7.42
CA GLU A 52 4.00 -10.39 -8.63
C GLU A 52 2.48 -10.45 -8.40
N ASP A 53 1.98 -11.47 -7.70
CA ASP A 53 0.54 -11.62 -7.40
C ASP A 53 0.05 -10.51 -6.46
N VAL A 54 0.87 -10.16 -5.47
CA VAL A 54 0.60 -9.05 -4.55
C VAL A 54 0.58 -7.72 -5.31
N TYR A 55 1.59 -7.50 -6.16
CA TYR A 55 1.72 -6.28 -6.95
C TYR A 55 0.55 -6.08 -7.92
N ARG A 56 0.08 -7.15 -8.58
CA ARG A 56 -1.14 -7.13 -9.41
C ARG A 56 -2.39 -6.79 -8.61
N THR A 57 -2.51 -7.33 -7.40
CA THR A 57 -3.64 -7.05 -6.51
C THR A 57 -3.67 -5.58 -6.10
N TRP A 58 -2.49 -5.00 -5.82
CA TRP A 58 -2.32 -3.59 -5.49
C TRP A 58 -2.70 -2.68 -6.66
N GLN A 59 -2.20 -3.01 -7.85
CA GLN A 59 -2.56 -2.31 -9.08
C GLN A 59 -4.07 -2.33 -9.34
N ALA A 60 -4.71 -3.50 -9.19
CA ALA A 60 -6.17 -3.64 -9.35
C ALA A 60 -6.97 -2.88 -8.28
N ALA A 61 -6.37 -2.56 -7.13
CA ALA A 61 -6.97 -1.74 -6.10
C ALA A 61 -6.67 -0.24 -6.25
N GLY A 62 -5.82 0.16 -7.21
CA GLY A 62 -5.29 1.52 -7.33
C GLY A 62 -4.44 1.93 -6.13
N PHE A 63 -3.86 0.96 -5.42
CA PHE A 63 -3.02 1.20 -4.25
C PHE A 63 -1.55 0.90 -4.57
N TYR A 64 -0.62 1.72 -4.09
CA TYR A 64 0.81 1.41 -4.17
C TYR A 64 1.50 1.82 -2.88
N ALA A 65 2.39 0.96 -2.38
CA ALA A 65 3.21 1.22 -1.21
C ALA A 65 4.64 0.73 -1.44
N VAL A 66 5.56 1.40 -0.77
CA VAL A 66 6.99 1.11 -0.75
C VAL A 66 7.52 1.34 0.66
N ALA A 67 8.45 0.50 1.08
CA ALA A 67 9.07 0.57 2.39
C ALA A 67 10.52 1.01 2.27
N TYR A 68 11.00 1.73 3.28
CA TYR A 68 12.39 2.14 3.40
C TYR A 68 12.89 1.86 4.81
N GLU A 69 14.14 1.44 4.94
CA GLU A 69 14.86 1.39 6.19
C GLU A 69 15.65 2.68 6.38
N TRP A 70 15.42 3.36 7.50
CA TRP A 70 16.14 4.58 7.85
C TRP A 70 16.37 4.64 9.36
N GLN A 71 17.64 4.69 9.77
CA GLN A 71 18.05 4.76 11.19
C GLN A 71 17.41 3.67 12.07
N GLY A 72 17.28 2.46 11.54
CA GLY A 72 16.66 1.32 12.24
C GLY A 72 15.14 1.42 12.37
N ARG A 73 14.49 2.24 11.54
CA ARG A 73 13.04 2.34 11.43
C ARG A 73 12.59 2.02 10.02
N THR A 74 11.53 1.23 9.92
CA THR A 74 10.80 1.04 8.67
C THR A 74 9.84 2.20 8.45
N ILE A 75 10.02 2.92 7.35
CA ILE A 75 9.12 3.96 6.86
C ILE A 75 8.31 3.35 5.72
N ILE A 76 6.98 3.46 5.78
CA ILE A 76 6.09 3.02 4.70
C ILE A 76 5.49 4.26 4.04
N ALA A 77 5.82 4.48 2.78
CA ALA A 77 5.19 5.49 1.95
C ALA A 77 4.17 4.82 1.03
N TYR A 78 2.99 5.42 0.90
CA TYR A 78 1.91 4.89 0.07
C TYR A 78 1.19 6.02 -0.65
N ARG A 79 0.63 5.69 -1.82
CA ARG A 79 -0.34 6.54 -2.51
C ARG A 79 -1.72 5.88 -2.49
N GLY A 80 -2.74 6.72 -2.34
CA GLY A 80 -4.14 6.32 -2.38
C GLY A 80 -4.62 6.07 -3.81
N SER A 81 -5.82 5.49 -3.91
CA SER A 81 -6.50 5.25 -5.18
C SER A 81 -7.20 6.51 -5.67
N ASP A 82 -6.88 6.93 -6.89
CA ASP A 82 -7.65 7.96 -7.63
C ASP A 82 -8.99 7.40 -8.13
N ASP A 83 -9.27 6.12 -7.88
CA ASP A 83 -10.53 5.48 -8.26
C ASP A 83 -11.65 5.84 -7.27
N GLY A 84 -12.15 7.07 -7.38
CA GLY A 84 -13.31 7.57 -6.65
C GLY A 84 -14.63 6.88 -7.04
N ARG A 85 -14.62 5.71 -7.70
CA ARG A 85 -15.82 5.12 -8.29
C ARG A 85 -16.18 3.69 -7.91
N LEU A 86 -15.32 2.83 -7.33
CA LEU A 86 -15.66 1.39 -7.32
C LEU A 86 -15.41 0.54 -6.06
N LYS A 87 -15.15 1.10 -4.87
CA LYS A 87 -15.21 0.28 -3.61
C LYS A 87 -15.85 0.91 -2.38
N ASP A 88 -15.92 2.24 -2.26
CA ASP A 88 -16.46 2.85 -1.03
C ASP A 88 -18.01 2.83 -0.95
N ILE A 89 -18.71 2.70 -2.09
CA ILE A 89 -20.17 2.48 -2.12
C ILE A 89 -20.55 1.01 -1.92
N ALA A 90 -19.66 0.05 -2.25
CA ALA A 90 -20.00 -1.37 -2.23
C ALA A 90 -19.78 -2.05 -0.86
N LEU A 91 -19.01 -1.44 0.06
CA LEU A 91 -18.65 -2.07 1.34
C LEU A 91 -18.86 -1.21 2.60
N GLY A 92 -19.65 -0.12 2.52
CA GLY A 92 -20.45 0.35 3.65
C GLY A 92 -19.73 0.71 4.97
N TYR A 93 -18.51 1.25 4.92
CA TYR A 93 -17.81 1.71 6.12
C TYR A 93 -17.97 3.20 6.52
N PRO A 94 -18.61 4.12 5.75
CA PRO A 94 -18.90 5.47 6.26
C PRO A 94 -20.30 5.64 6.89
N THR A 95 -21.21 4.66 6.79
CA THR A 95 -22.59 4.77 7.34
C THR A 95 -22.93 3.83 8.49
N ALA A 96 -21.96 3.05 9.00
CA ALA A 96 -22.19 2.09 10.09
C ALA A 96 -23.39 1.12 9.85
N LEU A 97 -23.60 0.72 8.58
CA LEU A 97 -24.54 -0.34 8.19
C LEU A 97 -23.78 -1.47 7.48
N GLY A 98 -22.71 -1.96 8.12
CA GLY A 98 -21.99 -3.14 7.64
C GLY A 98 -22.94 -4.33 7.54
N ILE A 99 -23.07 -4.89 6.33
CA ILE A 99 -23.74 -6.16 6.07
C ILE A 99 -22.90 -7.23 6.78
N GLY A 100 -23.38 -7.60 7.97
CA GLY A 100 -22.64 -8.40 8.97
C GLY A 100 -23.18 -8.22 10.39
N SER A 101 -24.01 -7.21 10.65
CA SER A 101 -24.73 -7.04 11.91
C SER A 101 -26.23 -7.30 11.73
N LEU A 102 -26.60 -8.58 11.70
CA LEU A 102 -27.84 -9.15 12.25
C LEU A 102 -27.73 -10.66 12.01
N GLY A 103 -27.38 -11.38 13.08
CA GLY A 103 -27.13 -12.81 13.03
C GLY A 103 -28.31 -13.58 12.45
N SER A 104 -28.04 -14.41 11.45
CA SER A 104 -28.83 -15.62 11.25
C SER A 104 -28.15 -16.70 12.06
N PHE A 105 -28.59 -16.85 13.30
CA PHE A 105 -28.39 -18.06 14.08
C PHE A 105 -28.86 -19.26 13.24
N SER A 106 -27.98 -20.25 13.09
CA SER A 106 -28.36 -21.58 12.64
C SER A 106 -29.28 -22.19 13.70
N THR A 107 -30.54 -22.47 13.33
CA THR A 107 -31.45 -23.31 14.09
C THR A 107 -31.83 -24.51 13.21
N GLU A 108 -30.89 -25.43 13.01
CA GLU A 108 -31.23 -26.83 12.74
C GLU A 108 -31.49 -27.52 14.09
N PHE A 109 -32.76 -27.61 14.50
CA PHE A 109 -33.29 -28.69 15.33
C PHE A 109 -34.82 -28.56 15.39
N MET A 110 -35.52 -29.39 14.61
CA MET A 110 -36.79 -30.08 14.93
C MET A 110 -37.50 -30.53 13.63
N LYS A 111 -37.32 -31.81 13.29
CA LYS A 111 -38.40 -32.77 13.05
C LYS A 111 -37.88 -34.18 13.31
#